data_AF-A0A524IHT0-F1
#
_entry.id   AF-A0A524IHT0-F1
#
_cell.length_a   1.000
_cell.length_b   1.000
_cell.length_c   1.000
_cell.angle_alpha   90.00
_cell.angle_beta   90.00
_cell.angle_gamma   90.00
#
_symmetry.space_group_name_H-M   'P 1'
#
loop_
_entity.id
_entity.type
_entity.pdbx_description
1 polymer ?
#
loop_
_entity_poly.entity_id
_entity_poly.type
_entity_poly.pdbx_seq_one_letter_code
_entity_poly.pdbx_strand_id
1 'polypeptide(L)' 'IVGFHGDALKVRLAAPPVEGEANLELCQFLARCFDVSRQDVQILSGKGSRQKRVLIEGKTAQNIQDCLPQIMD' A
#
# COMPACT_ATOMS: atom_id res chain seq x y z
N ILE A 1 1.68 -7.09 -6.16
CA ILE A 1 2.66 -6.85 -5.07
C ILE A 1 3.79 -7.84 -5.28
N VAL A 2 5.07 -7.50 -5.07
CA VAL A 2 6.17 -8.44 -5.43
C VAL A 2 6.62 -9.35 -4.28
N GLY A 3 5.87 -9.39 -3.18
CA GLY A 3 6.14 -10.19 -1.99
C GLY A 3 6.56 -9.35 -0.78
N PHE A 4 7.23 -10.01 0.17
CA PHE A 4 7.70 -9.40 1.41
C PHE A 4 9.17 -8.95 1.31
N HIS A 5 9.52 -7.91 2.08
CA HIS A 5 10.88 -7.48 2.34
C HIS A 5 11.06 -7.30 3.85
N GLY A 6 11.56 -8.35 4.51
CA GLY A 6 11.46 -8.47 5.96
C GLY A 6 9.99 -8.49 6.38
N ASP A 7 9.63 -7.63 7.34
CA ASP A 7 8.27 -7.55 7.88
C ASP A 7 7.35 -6.59 7.10
N ALA A 8 7.81 -6.07 5.95
CA ALA A 8 7.06 -5.10 5.14
C ALA A 8 6.67 -5.67 3.77
N LEU A 9 5.55 -5.19 3.22
CA LEU A 9 5.14 -5.48 1.85
C LEU A 9 6.01 -4.72 0.85
N LYS A 10 6.61 -5.45 -0.10
CA LYS A 10 7.38 -4.87 -1.19
C LYS A 10 6.46 -4.55 -2.37
N VAL A 11 6.23 -3.27 -2.60
CA VAL A 11 5.38 -2.75 -3.68
C VAL A 11 6.27 -2.10 -4.74
N ARG A 12 6.05 -2.47 -6.01
CA ARG A 12 6.63 -1.75 -7.16
C ARG A 12 5.61 -0.74 -7.66
N LEU A 13 6.03 0.52 -7.72
CA LEU A 13 5.25 1.64 -8.25
C LEU A 13 5.95 2.17 -9.49
N ALA A 14 5.17 2.67 -10.45
CA ALA A 14 5.69 3.24 -11.70
C ALA A 14 6.01 4.74 -11.59
N ALA A 15 5.59 5.40 -10.50
CA ALA A 15 5.72 6.83 -10.31
C ALA A 15 7.18 7.28 -10.42
N PRO A 16 7.42 8.39 -11.12
CA PRO A 16 8.72 9.03 -11.11
C PRO A 16 9.07 9.48 -9.67
N PRO A 17 10.34 9.72 -9.37
CA PRO A 17 10.79 10.18 -8.05
C PRO A 17 10.45 11.68 -7.81
N VAL A 18 9.30 12.13 -8.30
CA VAL A 18 8.77 13.47 -8.03
C VAL A 18 8.06 13.44 -6.68
N GLU A 19 8.25 14.51 -5.91
CA GLU A 19 7.77 14.59 -4.54
C GLU A 19 6.24 14.45 -4.49
N GLY A 20 5.75 13.42 -3.78
CA GLY A 20 4.32 13.19 -3.55
C GLY A 20 3.61 12.24 -4.54
N GLU A 21 4.09 12.08 -5.78
CA GLU A 21 3.44 11.20 -6.76
C GLU A 21 3.50 9.73 -6.34
N ALA A 22 4.65 9.28 -5.83
CA ALA A 22 4.80 7.93 -5.29
C ALA A 22 3.88 7.65 -4.08
N ASN A 23 3.56 8.68 -3.28
CA ASN A 23 2.63 8.55 -2.16
C ASN A 23 1.20 8.37 -2.67
N LEU A 24 0.81 9.16 -3.68
CA LEU A 24 -0.52 9.09 -4.27
C LEU A 24 -0.73 7.75 -4.99
N GLU A 25 0.23 7.32 -5.81
CA GLU A 25 0.14 6.05 -6.52
C GLU A 25 0.09 4.88 -5.55
N LEU A 26 0.88 4.92 -4.45
CA LEU A 26 0.80 3.88 -3.42
C LEU A 26 -0.60 3.79 -2.81
N CYS A 27 -1.19 4.92 -2.40
CA CYS A 27 -2.54 4.93 -1.84
C CYS A 27 -3.58 4.39 -2.84
N GLN A 28 -3.50 4.81 -4.11
CA GLN A 28 -4.41 4.32 -5.17
C GLN A 28 -4.19 2.85 -5.49
N PHE A 29 -2.95 2.37 -5.45
CA PHE A 29 -2.61 0.98 -5.66
C PHE A 29 -3.19 0.11 -4.54
N LEU A 30 -2.95 0.46 -3.28
CA LEU A 30 -3.45 -0.29 -2.13
C LEU A 30 -4.97 -0.26 -2.04
N ALA A 31 -5.60 0.88 -2.34
CA ALA A 31 -7.07 0.99 -2.38
C ALA A 31 -7.68 -0.01 -3.36
N ARG A 32 -7.10 -0.13 -4.56
CA ARG A 32 -7.52 -1.12 -5.57
C ARG A 32 -7.26 -2.56 -5.12
N CYS A 33 -6.11 -2.84 -4.52
CA CYS A 33 -5.78 -4.20 -4.08
C CYS A 33 -6.68 -4.72 -2.96
N PHE A 34 -7.12 -3.84 -2.05
CA PHE A 34 -7.91 -4.24 -0.89
C PHE A 34 -9.40 -3.95 -1.02
N ASP A 35 -9.82 -3.47 -2.19
CA ASP A 35 -11.22 -3.14 -2.49
C ASP A 35 -11.80 -2.18 -1.45
N VAL A 36 -11.12 -1.04 -1.29
CA VAL A 36 -11.54 0.08 -0.43
C VAL A 36 -11.44 1.39 -1.19
N SER A 37 -12.06 2.46 -0.67
CA SER A 37 -11.98 3.75 -1.32
C SER A 37 -10.64 4.43 -1.07
N ARG A 38 -10.18 5.31 -1.98
CA ARG A 38 -8.88 6.01 -1.84
C ARG A 38 -8.77 6.84 -0.56
N GLN A 39 -9.89 7.38 -0.07
CA GLN A 39 -9.97 8.15 1.18
C GLN A 39 -9.72 7.28 2.41
N ASP A 40 -9.99 5.98 2.33
CA ASP A 40 -9.75 5.01 3.42
C ASP A 40 -8.28 4.58 3.50
N VAL A 41 -7.42 5.08 2.60
CA VAL A 41 -6.00 4.70 2.54
C VAL A 41 -5.11 5.90 2.80
N GLN A 42 -4.45 5.91 3.95
CA GLN A 42 -3.68 7.07 4.42
C GLN A 42 -2.25 6.70 4.82
N ILE A 43 -1.25 7.46 4.39
CA ILE A 43 0.12 7.30 4.86
C ILE A 43 0.27 8.00 6.21
N LEU A 44 0.40 7.21 7.28
CA LEU A 44 0.61 7.71 8.64
C LEU A 44 2.04 8.22 8.86
N SER A 45 3.03 7.58 8.23
CA SER A 45 4.43 7.99 8.34
C SER A 45 5.29 7.47 7.17
N GLY A 46 6.47 8.07 6.98
CA GLY A 46 7.42 7.66 5.94
C GLY A 46 7.18 8.26 4.55
N LYS A 47 6.49 9.40 4.45
CA LYS A 47 6.20 10.06 3.15
C LYS A 47 7.45 10.33 2.30
N GLY A 48 8.59 10.64 2.93
CA GLY A 48 9.91 10.80 2.27
C GLY A 48 10.80 9.55 2.26
N SER A 49 10.32 8.40 2.75
CA SER A 49 11.07 7.14 2.82
C SER A 49 10.46 6.07 1.92
N ARG A 50 11.24 5.04 1.60
CA ARG A 50 10.77 3.81 0.95
C ARG A 50 9.95 2.93 1.89
N GLN A 51 10.18 3.04 3.19
CA GLN A 51 9.35 2.38 4.21
C GLN A 51 8.24 3.33 4.66
N LYS A 52 7.00 2.89 4.51
CA LYS A 52 5.80 3.68 4.79
C LYS A 52 4.87 2.89 5.68
N ARG A 53 4.30 3.54 6.69
CA ARG A 53 3.15 2.98 7.42
C ARG A 53 1.88 3.53 6.81
N VAL A 54 1.01 2.63 6.39
CA VAL A 54 -0.26 2.97 5.73
C VAL A 54 -1.40 2.45 6.59
N LEU A 55 -2.37 3.32 6.86
CA LEU A 55 -3.65 2.96 7.42
C LEU A 55 -4.60 2.58 6.29
N ILE A 56 -5.35 1.50 6.50
CA ILE A 56 -6.45 1.08 5.64
C ILE A 56 -7.67 0.98 6.53
N GLU A 57 -8.65 1.85 6.30
CA GLU A 57 -9.93 1.85 7.01
C GLU A 57 -10.93 0.92 6.30
N GLY A 58 -11.94 0.44 7.04
CA GLY A 58 -12.98 -0.43 6.48
C GLY A 58 -12.60 -1.91 6.27
N LYS A 59 -11.37 -2.32 6.59
CA LYS A 59 -10.93 -3.72 6.56
C LYS A 59 -10.24 -4.10 7.87
N THR A 60 -10.44 -5.33 8.33
CA THR A 60 -9.68 -5.88 9.46
C THR A 60 -8.32 -6.39 9.00
N ALA A 61 -7.36 -6.52 9.93
CA ALA A 61 -6.07 -7.11 9.62
C ALA A 61 -6.20 -8.52 9.00
N GLN A 62 -7.17 -9.32 9.47
CA GLN A 62 -7.44 -10.64 8.91
C GLN A 62 -7.88 -10.56 7.45
N ASN A 63 -8.84 -9.68 7.12
CA ASN A 63 -9.29 -9.54 5.73
C ASN A 63 -8.15 -9.13 4.80
N ILE A 64 -7.24 -8.28 5.27
CA ILE A 64 -6.06 -7.89 4.50
C ILE A 64 -5.16 -9.11 4.29
N GLN A 65 -4.84 -9.86 5.35
CA GLN A 65 -3.99 -11.05 5.31
C GLN A 65 -4.54 -12.12 4.37
N ASP A 66 -5.84 -12.37 4.38
CA ASP A 66 -6.51 -13.38 3.55
C ASP A 66 -6.41 -13.05 2.05
N CYS A 67 -6.38 -11.77 1.70
CA CYS A 67 -6.25 -11.30 0.32
C CYS A 67 -4.79 -11.19 -0.16
N LEU A 68 -3.79 -11.17 0.74
CA LEU A 68 -2.38 -11.04 0.37
C LEU A 68 -1.91 -12.09 -0.66
N PRO A 69 -2.24 -13.39 -0.53
CA PRO A 69 -1.83 -14.39 -1.51
C PRO A 69 -2.35 -14.10 -2.93
N GLN A 70 -3.54 -13.51 -3.05
CA GLN A 70 -4.20 -13.26 -4.34
C GLN A 70 -3.63 -12.06 -5.09
N ILE A 71 -2.93 -11.16 -4.39
CA ILE A 71 -2.36 -9.94 -4.97
C ILE A 71 -0.83 -10.01 -5.11
N MET A 72 -0.24 -11.15 -4.76
CA MET A 72 1.21 -11.42 -4.76
C MET A 72 1.73 -12.18 -5.99
N ASP A 73 0.89 -12.43 -7.00
CA ASP A 73 1.32 -12.95 -8.31
C ASP A 73 2.15 -11.93 -9.13
#